data_AF-A0A7X5N077-F1
#
_entry.id   AF-A0A7X5N077-F1
#
_cell.length_a   1.000
_cell.length_b   1.000
_cell.length_c   1.000
_cell.angle_alpha   90.00
_cell.angle_beta   90.00
_cell.angle_gamma   90.00
#
_symmetry.space_group_name_H-M   'P 1'
#
loop_
_entity.id
_entity.type
_entity.pdbx_description
1 polymer ?
#
loop_
_entity_poly.entity_id
_entity_poly.type
_entity_poly.pdbx_seq_one_letter_code
_entity_poly.pdbx_strand_id
1 'polypeptide(L)'
;MSFHRLRAAAQHGMLAVQLRPNGLEIAVTHPRFRLMATVLCSLLVLAGPAGARDIGLLNVSYDPTREFYRDYNSAFAANWKQQHPQDTVTVETSHGGSGKQARAVIDGIEADVVTLALAYDVDAIAEKAKLIDSDWEKRLPDNSAPYTSTIVFLVRKGNPKNIHDWPDLLRSGVAVVTPNPKTSGGARWNYLAAWAYADHIFKGDRERILRYMQALFRNVPVLDTGARGATTTFVQRGIGDVLLAWENEALLAREELGKDKFEIVVPKLSILAEPSVALVDKNVDKHGTREVAEAYLRYLYAPEGQKLAAKHFYRPRHPEFADPADLARFPDIKLVTIQEAFGSWDKAQQEHFADGGVFDQIQAKK
;
A
#
# COMPACT_ATOMS: atom_id res chain seq x y z
N MET A 1 -52.09 -57.17 -63.06
CA MET A 1 -51.25 -57.72 -64.13
C MET A 1 -49.78 -57.55 -63.74
N SER A 2 -49.00 -58.62 -63.89
CA SER A 2 -47.52 -58.78 -63.76
C SER A 2 -46.85 -58.47 -62.41
N PHE A 3 -46.31 -59.46 -61.67
CA PHE A 3 -45.00 -60.15 -61.83
C PHE A 3 -43.82 -59.15 -61.74
N HIS A 4 -42.72 -59.30 -60.99
CA HIS A 4 -41.97 -60.46 -60.49
C HIS A 4 -40.89 -59.97 -59.48
N ARG A 5 -40.66 -60.70 -58.37
CA ARG A 5 -39.42 -61.41 -57.98
C ARG A 5 -38.16 -60.65 -57.48
N LEU A 6 -37.67 -61.18 -56.34
CA LEU A 6 -36.29 -61.61 -56.01
C LEU A 6 -35.28 -60.67 -55.28
N ARG A 7 -34.77 -61.26 -54.18
CA ARG A 7 -33.38 -61.34 -53.67
C ARG A 7 -32.77 -60.21 -52.83
N ALA A 8 -32.75 -60.49 -51.52
CA ALA A 8 -31.59 -60.75 -50.65
C ALA A 8 -30.49 -59.69 -50.39
N ALA A 9 -30.24 -59.55 -49.07
CA ALA A 9 -28.99 -59.30 -48.35
C ALA A 9 -28.53 -57.85 -48.09
N ALA A 10 -28.56 -57.46 -46.81
CA ALA A 10 -27.47 -56.86 -46.01
C ALA A 10 -28.07 -56.32 -44.69
N GLN A 11 -27.69 -56.89 -43.54
CA GLN A 11 -26.86 -56.20 -42.55
C GLN A 11 -27.20 -54.71 -42.38
N HIS A 12 -27.80 -54.36 -41.25
CA HIS A 12 -27.38 -53.35 -40.26
C HIS A 12 -28.51 -53.25 -39.22
N GLY A 13 -28.21 -53.54 -37.96
CA GLY A 13 -29.16 -53.46 -36.86
C GLY A 13 -29.65 -52.03 -36.69
N MET A 14 -30.90 -51.77 -37.10
CA MET A 14 -31.57 -50.50 -36.92
C MET A 14 -31.80 -50.23 -35.43
N LEU A 15 -31.22 -49.12 -34.94
CA LEU A 15 -31.58 -48.53 -33.65
C LEU A 15 -33.03 -48.02 -33.77
N ALA A 16 -33.98 -48.67 -33.11
CA ALA A 16 -35.35 -48.20 -33.08
C ALA A 16 -35.49 -47.09 -32.03
N VAL A 17 -35.59 -45.84 -32.49
CA VAL A 17 -35.92 -44.68 -31.65
C VAL A 17 -37.41 -44.41 -31.78
N GLN A 18 -38.15 -44.55 -30.69
CA GLN A 18 -39.58 -44.21 -30.62
C GLN A 18 -39.75 -42.94 -29.79
N LEU A 19 -40.31 -41.88 -30.40
CA LEU A 19 -40.62 -40.63 -29.72
C LEU A 19 -42.04 -40.70 -29.12
N ARG A 20 -42.17 -40.46 -27.82
CA ARG A 20 -43.44 -40.18 -27.13
C ARG A 20 -43.41 -38.75 -26.55
N PRO A 21 -44.58 -38.15 -26.23
CA PRO A 21 -44.67 -36.72 -25.95
C PRO A 21 -43.98 -36.23 -24.65
N ASN A 22 -43.57 -37.13 -23.74
CA ASN A 22 -43.05 -36.77 -22.41
C ASN A 22 -41.70 -37.44 -22.06
N GLY A 23 -40.69 -37.32 -22.94
CA GLY A 23 -39.29 -37.66 -22.63
C GLY A 23 -38.71 -38.83 -23.43
N LEU A 24 -37.39 -38.78 -23.65
CA LEU A 24 -36.61 -39.83 -24.32
C LEU A 24 -36.27 -40.96 -23.33
N GLU A 25 -36.77 -42.16 -23.58
CA GLU A 25 -36.22 -43.40 -23.00
C GLU A 25 -35.46 -44.17 -24.08
N ILE A 26 -34.17 -44.40 -23.86
CA ILE A 26 -33.32 -45.24 -24.72
C ILE A 26 -33.24 -46.63 -24.07
N ALA A 27 -34.01 -47.58 -24.59
CA ALA A 27 -33.96 -48.97 -24.14
C ALA A 27 -32.80 -49.71 -24.83
N VAL A 28 -31.69 -49.92 -24.10
CA VAL A 28 -30.56 -50.74 -24.57
C VAL A 28 -30.76 -52.19 -24.14
N THR A 29 -30.93 -53.10 -25.11
CA THR A 29 -31.34 -54.50 -24.89
C THR A 29 -30.20 -55.54 -24.90
N HIS A 30 -28.93 -55.14 -24.92
CA HIS A 30 -27.81 -56.10 -24.93
C HIS A 30 -26.96 -56.12 -23.63
N PRO A 31 -26.77 -57.30 -22.99
CA PRO A 31 -26.14 -57.42 -21.68
C PRO A 31 -24.62 -57.16 -21.66
N ARG A 32 -23.94 -57.16 -22.82
CA ARG A 32 -22.49 -56.90 -22.92
C ARG A 32 -22.11 -55.41 -22.96
N PHE A 33 -23.07 -54.52 -23.18
CA PHE A 33 -22.84 -53.06 -23.18
C PHE A 33 -23.16 -52.38 -21.84
N ARG A 34 -23.74 -53.10 -20.88
CA ARG A 34 -24.08 -52.54 -19.56
C ARG A 34 -22.87 -52.33 -18.64
N LEU A 35 -21.76 -53.04 -18.86
CA LEU A 35 -20.59 -52.97 -17.98
C LEU A 35 -19.55 -51.90 -18.38
N MET A 36 -19.55 -51.42 -19.63
CA MET A 36 -18.65 -50.33 -20.07
C MET A 36 -19.27 -48.93 -19.91
N ALA A 37 -20.60 -48.82 -19.78
CA ALA A 37 -21.27 -47.54 -19.57
C ALA A 37 -21.23 -47.06 -18.10
N THR A 38 -21.02 -47.96 -17.14
CA THR A 38 -21.00 -47.62 -15.70
C THR A 38 -19.65 -47.10 -15.23
N VAL A 39 -18.54 -47.49 -15.88
CA VAL A 39 -17.19 -46.99 -15.52
C VAL A 39 -16.93 -45.59 -16.08
N LEU A 40 -17.53 -45.22 -17.21
CA LEU A 40 -17.31 -43.89 -17.82
C LEU A 40 -18.19 -42.79 -17.22
N CYS A 41 -19.36 -43.12 -16.65
CA CYS A 41 -20.21 -42.15 -15.94
C CYS A 41 -19.75 -41.84 -14.50
N SER A 42 -18.79 -42.59 -13.96
CA SER A 42 -18.27 -42.39 -12.59
C SER A 42 -17.10 -41.38 -12.52
N LEU A 43 -16.61 -40.89 -13.66
CA LEU A 43 -15.45 -39.98 -13.75
C LEU A 43 -15.80 -38.52 -14.06
N LEU A 44 -17.09 -38.16 -14.15
CA LEU A 44 -17.56 -36.82 -14.55
C LEU A 44 -18.21 -36.01 -13.42
N VAL A 45 -18.18 -36.47 -12.15
CA VAL A 45 -18.90 -35.82 -11.03
C VAL A 45 -17.97 -35.23 -9.96
N LEU A 46 -16.77 -34.76 -10.33
CA LEU A 46 -15.86 -34.06 -9.40
C LEU A 46 -15.43 -32.66 -9.83
N ALA A 47 -15.93 -32.13 -10.95
CA ALA A 47 -15.90 -30.70 -11.21
C ALA A 47 -17.18 -30.08 -10.64
N GLY A 48 -17.23 -29.91 -9.31
CA GLY A 48 -18.24 -29.05 -8.69
C GLY A 48 -18.16 -27.66 -9.33
N PRO A 49 -19.29 -26.93 -9.47
CA PRO A 49 -19.24 -25.57 -9.98
C PRO A 49 -18.26 -24.77 -9.11
N ALA A 50 -17.27 -24.14 -9.74
CA ALA A 50 -16.45 -23.13 -9.08
C ALA A 50 -17.40 -22.02 -8.61
N GLY A 51 -17.80 -22.10 -7.34
CA GLY A 51 -18.76 -21.17 -6.76
C GLY A 51 -18.21 -19.76 -6.86
N ALA A 52 -19.04 -18.83 -7.32
CA ALA A 52 -18.70 -17.42 -7.30
C ALA A 52 -18.34 -17.01 -5.86
N ARG A 53 -17.12 -16.52 -5.65
CA ARG A 53 -16.66 -16.07 -4.33
C ARG A 53 -16.78 -14.55 -4.26
N ASP A 54 -17.53 -14.06 -3.28
CA ASP A 54 -17.46 -12.66 -2.88
C ASP A 54 -16.37 -12.52 -1.82
N ILE A 55 -15.28 -11.85 -2.18
CA ILE A 55 -14.04 -11.79 -1.39
C ILE A 55 -13.87 -10.35 -0.89
N GLY A 56 -14.04 -10.17 0.42
CA GLY A 56 -13.75 -8.91 1.10
C GLY A 56 -12.31 -8.88 1.58
N LEU A 57 -11.60 -7.79 1.31
CA LEU A 57 -10.29 -7.50 1.91
C LEU A 57 -10.34 -6.19 2.68
N LEU A 58 -9.73 -6.17 3.85
CA LEU A 58 -9.42 -4.95 4.60
C LEU A 58 -7.94 -4.60 4.49
N ASN A 59 -7.64 -3.48 3.84
CA ASN A 59 -6.32 -2.84 3.85
C ASN A 59 -6.28 -1.75 4.94
N VAL A 60 -5.47 -1.96 5.97
CA VAL A 60 -5.18 -0.92 6.97
C VAL A 60 -3.93 -0.15 6.53
N SER A 61 -4.15 1.09 6.08
CA SER A 61 -3.13 1.93 5.46
C SER A 61 -2.80 3.20 6.25
N TYR A 62 -1.69 3.86 5.89
CA TYR A 62 -1.33 5.17 6.42
C TYR A 62 -2.09 6.33 5.73
N ASP A 63 -1.96 7.54 6.28
CA ASP A 63 -2.91 8.64 6.07
C ASP A 63 -3.06 9.23 4.63
N PRO A 64 -1.98 9.46 3.85
CA PRO A 64 -2.04 10.14 2.57
C PRO A 64 -2.23 9.20 1.36
N THR A 65 -2.50 7.91 1.58
CA THR A 65 -2.64 6.91 0.50
C THR A 65 -4.07 6.79 -0.05
N ARG A 66 -4.95 7.72 0.32
CA ARG A 66 -6.40 7.67 0.06
C ARG A 66 -6.72 7.62 -1.43
N GLU A 67 -6.14 8.54 -2.19
CA GLU A 67 -6.38 8.67 -3.62
C GLU A 67 -5.74 7.51 -4.39
N PHE A 68 -4.55 7.08 -3.96
CA PHE A 68 -3.86 5.92 -4.53
C PHE A 68 -4.66 4.64 -4.35
N TYR A 69 -5.06 4.30 -3.12
CA TYR A 69 -5.78 3.04 -2.89
C TYR A 69 -7.18 3.01 -3.49
N ARG A 70 -7.86 4.14 -3.67
CA ARG A 70 -9.12 4.17 -4.43
C ARG A 70 -8.93 3.68 -5.87
N ASP A 71 -7.94 4.24 -6.57
CA ASP A 71 -7.68 3.88 -7.96
C ASP A 71 -7.06 2.47 -8.06
N TYR A 72 -6.12 2.16 -7.15
CA TYR A 72 -5.44 0.87 -7.10
C TYR A 72 -6.38 -0.29 -6.77
N ASN A 73 -7.28 -0.13 -5.79
CA ASN A 73 -8.26 -1.17 -5.45
C ASN A 73 -9.17 -1.48 -6.65
N SER A 74 -9.59 -0.44 -7.37
CA SER A 74 -10.42 -0.59 -8.57
C SER A 74 -9.67 -1.34 -9.69
N ALA A 75 -8.40 -0.98 -9.93
CA ALA A 75 -7.56 -1.64 -10.92
C ALA A 75 -7.28 -3.10 -10.57
N PHE A 76 -6.92 -3.39 -9.31
CA PHE A 76 -6.70 -4.76 -8.85
C PHE A 76 -7.96 -5.61 -8.97
N ALA A 77 -9.12 -5.12 -8.51
CA ALA A 77 -10.37 -5.86 -8.59
C ALA A 77 -10.76 -6.18 -10.03
N ALA A 78 -10.58 -5.23 -10.96
CA ALA A 78 -10.81 -5.46 -12.39
C ALA A 78 -9.85 -6.51 -12.98
N ASN A 79 -8.56 -6.41 -12.67
CA ASN A 79 -7.56 -7.38 -13.10
C ASN A 79 -7.83 -8.78 -12.52
N TRP A 80 -8.21 -8.88 -11.25
CA TRP A 80 -8.58 -10.15 -10.62
C TRP A 80 -9.82 -10.75 -11.29
N LYS A 81 -10.87 -9.96 -11.52
CA LYS A 81 -12.11 -10.40 -12.18
C LYS A 81 -11.86 -10.93 -13.59
N GLN A 82 -10.92 -10.31 -14.32
CA GLN A 82 -10.55 -10.76 -15.67
C GLN A 82 -9.91 -12.16 -15.65
N GLN A 83 -9.09 -12.44 -14.64
CA GLN A 83 -8.40 -13.72 -14.48
C GLN A 83 -9.28 -14.78 -13.79
N HIS A 84 -10.22 -14.34 -12.95
CA HIS A 84 -11.14 -15.17 -12.17
C HIS A 84 -12.59 -14.66 -12.34
N PRO A 85 -13.25 -14.93 -13.48
CA PRO A 85 -14.55 -14.35 -13.82
C PRO A 85 -15.67 -14.63 -12.81
N GLN A 86 -15.55 -15.72 -12.05
CA GLN A 86 -16.50 -16.10 -11.00
C GLN A 86 -16.29 -15.33 -9.69
N ASP A 87 -15.10 -14.80 -9.42
CA ASP A 87 -14.78 -14.13 -8.15
C ASP A 87 -15.11 -12.64 -8.22
N THR A 88 -15.53 -12.04 -7.13
CA THR A 88 -15.70 -10.59 -7.01
C THR A 88 -14.92 -10.11 -5.79
N VAL A 89 -13.92 -9.25 -5.99
CA VAL A 89 -13.10 -8.71 -4.90
C VAL A 89 -13.57 -7.31 -4.55
N THR A 90 -13.86 -7.08 -3.27
CA THR A 90 -14.12 -5.76 -2.71
C THR A 90 -13.04 -5.45 -1.69
N VAL A 91 -12.36 -4.30 -1.85
CA VAL A 91 -11.29 -3.88 -0.95
C VAL A 91 -11.71 -2.60 -0.23
N GLU A 92 -11.80 -2.69 1.09
CA GLU A 92 -11.94 -1.52 1.96
C GLU A 92 -10.58 -1.05 2.43
N THR A 93 -10.38 0.27 2.48
CA THR A 93 -9.13 0.85 2.99
C THR A 93 -9.40 1.79 4.16
N SER A 94 -8.75 1.53 5.29
CA SER A 94 -8.72 2.43 6.45
C SER A 94 -7.45 3.29 6.43
N HIS A 95 -7.56 4.56 6.81
CA HIS A 95 -6.45 5.53 6.75
C HIS A 95 -6.30 6.32 8.04
N GLY A 96 -5.06 6.47 8.49
CA GLY A 96 -4.71 7.33 9.61
C GLY A 96 -3.20 7.40 9.85
N GLY A 97 -2.79 8.01 10.97
CA GLY A 97 -1.39 7.98 11.38
C GLY A 97 -0.89 6.54 11.52
N SER A 98 0.19 6.20 10.81
CA SER A 98 0.69 4.82 10.69
C SER A 98 0.86 4.07 12.02
N GLY A 99 1.42 4.73 13.04
CA GLY A 99 1.57 4.10 14.37
C GLY A 99 0.24 3.89 15.09
N LYS A 100 -0.77 4.75 14.83
CA LYS A 100 -2.14 4.55 15.34
C LYS A 100 -2.83 3.39 14.62
N GLN A 101 -2.64 3.28 13.31
CA GLN A 101 -3.21 2.19 12.50
C GLN A 101 -2.61 0.84 12.90
N ALA A 102 -1.29 0.76 13.10
CA ALA A 102 -0.64 -0.44 13.63
C ALA A 102 -1.20 -0.86 14.99
N ARG A 103 -1.37 0.09 15.93
CA ARG A 103 -2.02 -0.19 17.22
C ARG A 103 -3.45 -0.72 17.06
N ALA A 104 -4.24 -0.14 16.16
CA ALA A 104 -5.60 -0.61 15.91
C ALA A 104 -5.63 -2.09 15.44
N VAL A 105 -4.66 -2.51 14.60
CA VAL A 105 -4.53 -3.92 14.20
C VAL A 105 -4.11 -4.79 15.38
N ILE A 106 -3.14 -4.35 16.19
CA ILE A 106 -2.71 -5.04 17.41
C ILE A 106 -3.89 -5.25 18.39
N ASP A 107 -4.75 -4.24 18.50
CA ASP A 107 -5.89 -4.22 19.42
C ASP A 107 -7.14 -4.95 18.85
N GLY A 108 -7.07 -5.48 17.63
CA GLY A 108 -8.08 -6.40 17.09
C GLY A 108 -8.78 -5.99 15.79
N ILE A 109 -8.35 -4.94 15.10
CA ILE A 109 -8.82 -4.71 13.72
C ILE A 109 -8.23 -5.79 12.80
N GLU A 110 -9.12 -6.60 12.23
CA GLU A 110 -8.78 -7.79 11.45
C GLU A 110 -8.40 -7.42 10.00
N ALA A 111 -7.31 -6.67 9.84
CA ALA A 111 -6.75 -6.35 8.52
C ALA A 111 -6.27 -7.63 7.82
N ASP A 112 -6.55 -7.78 6.52
CA ASP A 112 -5.95 -8.83 5.68
C ASP A 112 -4.54 -8.43 5.24
N VAL A 113 -4.35 -7.13 4.95
CA VAL A 113 -3.07 -6.54 4.59
C VAL A 113 -2.87 -5.24 5.33
N VAL A 114 -1.62 -4.93 5.63
CA VAL A 114 -1.21 -3.62 6.14
C VAL A 114 -0.30 -2.95 5.13
N THR A 115 -0.52 -1.66 4.91
CA THR A 115 0.28 -0.85 3.98
C THR A 115 0.68 0.43 4.70
N LEU A 116 1.74 0.35 5.49
CA LEU A 116 2.10 1.32 6.52
C LEU A 116 3.24 2.23 6.06
N ALA A 117 3.51 3.28 6.84
CA ALA A 117 4.44 4.32 6.43
C ALA A 117 5.93 3.94 6.58
N LEU A 118 6.24 2.86 7.31
CA LEU A 118 7.60 2.43 7.65
C LEU A 118 7.60 1.03 8.29
N ALA A 119 8.73 0.32 8.17
CA ALA A 119 8.89 -1.07 8.60
C ALA A 119 8.60 -1.31 10.09
N TYR A 120 9.08 -0.44 10.99
CA TYR A 120 8.86 -0.60 12.43
C TYR A 120 7.38 -0.77 12.82
N ASP A 121 6.45 -0.11 12.12
CA ASP A 121 5.04 -0.23 12.46
C ASP A 121 4.48 -1.61 12.11
N VAL A 122 5.02 -2.28 11.09
CA VAL A 122 4.70 -3.67 10.75
C VAL A 122 5.38 -4.62 11.73
N ASP A 123 6.65 -4.38 12.06
CA ASP A 123 7.38 -5.14 13.08
C ASP A 123 6.65 -5.11 14.43
N ALA A 124 6.10 -3.95 14.83
CA ALA A 124 5.33 -3.84 16.05
C ALA A 124 4.08 -4.75 16.06
N ILE A 125 3.44 -4.98 14.91
CA ILE A 125 2.31 -5.91 14.78
C ILE A 125 2.81 -7.36 14.91
N ALA A 126 3.91 -7.70 14.22
CA ALA A 126 4.54 -9.01 14.29
C ALA A 126 5.01 -9.35 15.72
N GLU A 127 5.59 -8.39 16.42
CA GLU A 127 6.16 -8.58 17.75
C GLU A 127 5.11 -8.66 18.84
N LYS A 128 4.17 -7.71 18.86
CA LYS A 128 3.24 -7.52 19.99
C LYS A 128 1.99 -8.37 19.87
N ALA A 129 1.47 -8.56 18.65
CA ALA A 129 0.23 -9.30 18.41
C ALA A 129 0.48 -10.68 17.78
N LYS A 130 1.69 -10.95 17.27
CA LYS A 130 2.04 -12.22 16.59
C LYS A 130 1.09 -12.54 15.42
N LEU A 131 0.57 -11.50 14.77
CA LEU A 131 -0.36 -11.60 13.64
C LEU A 131 0.35 -11.74 12.30
N ILE A 132 1.59 -11.26 12.23
CA ILE A 132 2.48 -11.28 11.06
C ILE A 132 3.74 -12.05 11.49
N ASP A 133 4.27 -12.89 10.62
CA ASP A 133 5.56 -13.54 10.86
C ASP A 133 6.72 -12.55 10.83
N SER A 134 7.77 -12.81 11.61
CA SER A 134 8.91 -11.89 11.79
C SER A 134 9.80 -11.72 10.56
N ASP A 135 9.65 -12.56 9.53
CA ASP A 135 10.43 -12.48 8.29
C ASP A 135 9.68 -11.77 7.15
N TRP A 136 8.57 -11.09 7.47
CA TRP A 136 7.68 -10.45 6.51
C TRP A 136 8.37 -9.51 5.52
N GLU A 137 9.37 -8.75 5.97
CA GLU A 137 10.08 -7.76 5.16
C GLU A 137 10.82 -8.39 3.96
N LYS A 138 11.11 -9.70 4.04
CA LYS A 138 11.82 -10.45 3.00
C LYS A 138 10.87 -11.14 2.00
N ARG A 139 9.56 -11.10 2.24
CA ARG A 139 8.57 -11.83 1.43
C ARG A 139 8.26 -11.15 0.10
N LEU A 140 8.43 -9.83 0.05
CA LEU A 140 8.27 -9.03 -1.16
C LEU A 140 9.58 -8.30 -1.49
N PRO A 141 9.80 -7.93 -2.76
CA PRO A 141 11.01 -7.22 -3.17
C PRO A 141 11.20 -5.88 -2.46
N ASP A 142 12.43 -5.37 -2.47
CA ASP A 142 12.77 -3.99 -2.07
C ASP A 142 12.33 -3.62 -0.65
N ASN A 143 12.63 -4.48 0.33
CA ASN A 143 12.24 -4.32 1.74
C ASN A 143 10.73 -4.27 1.94
N SER A 144 9.98 -5.03 1.12
CA SER A 144 8.53 -4.96 1.03
C SER A 144 8.00 -3.52 0.84
N ALA A 145 8.73 -2.68 0.11
CA ALA A 145 8.36 -1.30 -0.20
C ALA A 145 8.26 -1.10 -1.73
N PRO A 146 7.05 -1.27 -2.34
CA PRO A 146 6.86 -1.23 -3.79
C PRO A 146 7.08 0.16 -4.41
N TYR A 147 7.07 1.19 -3.58
CA TYR A 147 7.37 2.56 -3.96
C TYR A 147 8.10 3.23 -2.80
N THR A 148 8.68 4.38 -3.09
CA THR A 148 9.38 5.22 -2.11
C THR A 148 8.83 6.64 -2.16
N SER A 149 9.25 7.46 -1.21
CA SER A 149 9.05 8.90 -1.23
C SER A 149 10.19 9.56 -0.47
N THR A 150 10.05 10.85 -0.18
CA THR A 150 10.98 11.59 0.64
C THR A 150 10.27 12.75 1.34
N ILE A 151 11.01 13.51 2.15
CA ILE A 151 10.53 14.70 2.83
C ILE A 151 10.99 15.96 2.11
N VAL A 152 10.04 16.83 1.77
CA VAL A 152 10.27 18.13 1.15
C VAL A 152 9.55 19.21 1.95
N PHE A 153 9.78 20.47 1.60
CA PHE A 153 9.09 21.60 2.21
C PHE A 153 8.02 22.12 1.27
N LEU A 154 6.79 22.25 1.76
CA LEU A 154 5.75 22.99 1.05
C LEU A 154 5.65 24.39 1.69
N VAL A 155 5.90 25.44 0.90
CA VAL A 155 5.85 26.84 1.32
C VAL A 155 4.73 27.58 0.60
N ARG A 156 4.34 28.74 1.15
CA ARG A 156 3.35 29.64 0.51
C ARG A 156 3.94 30.28 -0.75
N LYS A 157 3.07 30.66 -1.70
CA LYS A 157 3.42 31.39 -2.92
C LYS A 157 4.40 32.54 -2.66
N GLY A 158 5.42 32.64 -3.49
CA GLY A 158 6.48 33.65 -3.43
C GLY A 158 7.50 33.40 -2.31
N ASN A 159 7.36 32.30 -1.56
CA ASN A 159 8.23 31.93 -0.44
C ASN A 159 8.58 33.14 0.45
N PRO A 160 7.59 33.75 1.14
CA PRO A 160 7.78 35.05 1.82
C PRO A 160 8.77 34.98 2.99
N LYS A 161 9.05 33.78 3.51
CA LYS A 161 10.07 33.55 4.53
C LYS A 161 11.42 33.18 3.93
N ASN A 162 11.57 33.13 2.61
CA ASN A 162 12.83 32.81 1.94
C ASN A 162 13.46 31.53 2.51
N ILE A 163 12.69 30.45 2.58
CA ILE A 163 13.08 29.15 3.11
C ILE A 163 13.70 28.35 1.98
N HIS A 164 14.94 27.90 2.14
CA HIS A 164 15.68 27.15 1.12
C HIS A 164 16.24 25.83 1.64
N ASP A 165 16.48 25.72 2.95
CA ASP A 165 17.05 24.51 3.54
C ASP A 165 16.70 24.41 5.04
N TRP A 166 17.04 23.28 5.67
CA TRP A 166 16.74 23.00 7.08
C TRP A 166 17.08 24.13 8.07
N PRO A 167 18.21 24.89 7.97
CA PRO A 167 18.54 25.96 8.90
C PRO A 167 17.52 27.11 8.88
N ASP A 168 16.83 27.33 7.75
CA ASP A 168 15.82 28.38 7.67
C ASP A 168 14.62 28.10 8.58
N LEU A 169 14.34 26.83 8.85
CA LEU A 169 13.25 26.40 9.71
C LEU A 169 13.44 26.80 11.19
N LEU A 170 14.68 27.10 11.60
CA LEU A 170 15.04 27.50 12.96
C LEU A 170 14.96 29.02 13.18
N ARG A 171 14.78 29.80 12.10
CA ARG A 171 14.76 31.27 12.19
C ARG A 171 13.58 31.76 13.01
N SER A 172 13.78 32.88 13.70
CA SER A 172 12.70 33.53 14.44
C SER A 172 11.56 33.94 13.51
N GLY A 173 10.32 33.73 13.97
CA GLY A 173 9.11 34.07 13.22
C GLY A 173 8.83 33.16 12.01
N VAL A 174 9.46 31.98 11.93
CA VAL A 174 9.05 30.88 11.04
C VAL A 174 8.21 29.90 11.84
N ALA A 175 7.00 29.61 11.37
CA ALA A 175 6.12 28.60 11.93
C ALA A 175 6.13 27.33 11.06
N VAL A 176 6.57 26.21 11.63
CA VAL A 176 6.72 24.93 10.94
C VAL A 176 5.53 24.02 11.27
N VAL A 177 4.85 23.50 10.27
CA VAL A 177 3.83 22.46 10.43
C VAL A 177 4.47 21.10 10.20
N THR A 178 4.26 20.18 11.13
CA THR A 178 4.66 18.77 11.01
C THR A 178 3.74 17.92 11.90
N PRO A 179 3.39 16.68 11.53
CA PRO A 179 2.54 15.83 12.36
C PRO A 179 3.26 15.31 13.62
N ASN A 180 2.54 14.61 14.50
CA ASN A 180 3.03 14.05 15.76
C ASN A 180 3.81 12.72 15.56
N PRO A 181 5.10 12.62 15.96
CA PRO A 181 5.88 11.37 15.88
C PRO A 181 5.32 10.18 16.66
N LYS A 182 4.49 10.41 17.68
CA LYS A 182 3.86 9.35 18.49
C LYS A 182 2.71 8.62 17.77
N THR A 183 2.20 9.20 16.68
CA THR A 183 1.05 8.65 15.94
C THR A 183 1.29 8.55 14.44
N SER A 184 2.12 9.41 13.86
CA SER A 184 2.36 9.49 12.41
C SER A 184 3.72 8.92 12.02
N GLY A 185 3.75 8.07 10.98
CA GLY A 185 5.00 7.64 10.36
C GLY A 185 5.70 8.76 9.59
N GLY A 186 4.94 9.60 8.87
CA GLY A 186 5.48 10.78 8.21
C GLY A 186 6.17 11.74 9.19
N ALA A 187 5.65 11.89 10.40
CA ALA A 187 6.28 12.71 11.43
C ALA A 187 7.65 12.17 11.85
N ARG A 188 7.80 10.84 11.92
CA ARG A 188 9.08 10.19 12.23
C ARG A 188 10.07 10.37 11.09
N TRP A 189 9.65 10.19 9.84
CA TRP A 189 10.50 10.52 8.68
C TRP A 189 10.92 12.00 8.65
N ASN A 190 10.00 12.94 8.92
CA ASN A 190 10.30 14.36 9.02
C ASN A 190 11.36 14.65 10.09
N TYR A 191 11.21 14.06 11.27
CA TYR A 191 12.16 14.18 12.37
C TYR A 191 13.54 13.62 11.98
N LEU A 192 13.59 12.42 11.41
CA LEU A 192 14.84 11.74 11.06
C LEU A 192 15.56 12.44 9.92
N ALA A 193 14.85 13.03 8.96
CA ALA A 193 15.46 13.85 7.91
C ALA A 193 16.14 15.10 8.50
N ALA A 194 15.47 15.79 9.43
CA ALA A 194 16.06 16.93 10.15
C ALA A 194 17.27 16.52 11.01
N TRP A 195 17.17 15.38 11.69
CA TRP A 195 18.26 14.83 12.50
C TRP A 195 19.46 14.47 11.65
N ALA A 196 19.26 13.76 10.53
CA ALA A 196 20.34 13.38 9.61
C ALA A 196 21.02 14.61 8.99
N TYR A 197 20.26 15.67 8.69
CA TYR A 197 20.84 16.95 8.28
C TYR A 197 21.72 17.55 9.38
N ALA A 198 21.21 17.63 10.61
CA ALA A 198 21.95 18.16 11.75
C ALA A 198 23.22 17.34 12.03
N ASP A 199 23.12 16.02 11.98
CA ASP A 199 24.25 15.10 12.14
C ASP A 199 25.35 15.38 11.11
N HIS A 200 24.97 15.54 9.85
CA HIS A 200 25.89 15.85 8.77
C HIS A 200 26.64 17.18 8.99
N ILE A 201 25.94 18.26 9.34
CA ILE A 201 26.57 19.58 9.51
C ILE A 201 27.37 19.72 10.81
N PHE A 202 27.05 18.91 11.83
CA PHE A 202 27.74 18.92 13.12
C PHE A 202 28.71 17.76 13.31
N LYS A 203 28.89 16.92 12.29
CA LYS A 203 29.83 15.78 12.29
C LYS A 203 29.60 14.84 13.47
N GLY A 204 28.33 14.52 13.77
CA GLY A 204 27.96 13.61 14.86
C GLY A 204 27.98 14.19 16.27
N ASP A 205 28.17 15.51 16.44
CA ASP A 205 28.09 16.15 17.76
C ASP A 205 26.65 16.14 18.30
N ARG A 206 26.37 15.15 19.15
CA ARG A 206 25.04 14.91 19.72
C ARG A 206 24.45 16.12 20.43
N GLU A 207 25.23 16.89 21.18
CA GLU A 207 24.68 18.03 21.91
C GLU A 207 24.23 19.14 20.95
N ARG A 208 25.02 19.39 19.89
CA ARG A 208 24.66 20.37 18.87
C ARG A 208 23.43 19.94 18.09
N ILE A 209 23.31 18.65 17.76
CA ILE A 209 22.13 18.08 17.12
C ILE A 209 20.89 18.26 18.00
N LEU A 210 20.98 17.94 19.30
CA LEU A 210 19.88 18.13 20.23
C LEU A 210 19.42 19.59 20.32
N ARG A 211 20.36 20.54 20.41
CA ARG A 211 20.04 21.99 20.41
C ARG A 211 19.38 22.43 19.10
N TYR A 212 19.83 21.88 17.98
CA TYR A 212 19.26 22.15 16.66
C TYR A 212 17.81 21.65 16.56
N MET A 213 17.56 20.42 16.99
CA MET A 213 16.21 19.84 17.01
C MET A 213 15.28 20.58 17.99
N GLN A 214 15.78 21.00 19.17
CA GLN A 214 15.02 21.86 20.08
C GLN A 214 14.63 23.19 19.43
N ALA A 215 15.55 23.83 18.70
CA ALA A 215 15.26 25.06 17.97
C ALA A 215 14.21 24.85 16.87
N LEU A 216 14.28 23.74 16.13
CA LEU A 216 13.25 23.39 15.15
C LEU A 216 11.88 23.21 15.81
N PHE A 217 11.79 22.42 16.88
CA PHE A 217 10.51 22.11 17.53
C PHE A 217 9.92 23.27 18.34
N ARG A 218 10.72 24.28 18.72
CA ARG A 218 10.19 25.58 19.22
C ARG A 218 9.32 26.27 18.19
N ASN A 219 9.67 26.15 16.90
CA ASN A 219 8.93 26.73 15.79
C ASN A 219 7.74 25.88 15.34
N VAL A 220 7.41 24.77 16.03
CA VAL A 220 6.28 23.89 15.70
C VAL A 220 5.10 24.16 16.65
N PRO A 221 4.06 24.90 16.21
CA PRO A 221 2.92 25.25 17.06
C PRO A 221 1.86 24.15 17.16
N VAL A 222 1.77 23.26 16.17
CA VAL A 222 0.73 22.23 16.06
C VAL A 222 1.36 20.90 15.63
N LEU A 223 0.93 19.81 16.26
CA LEU A 223 1.32 18.43 15.95
C LEU A 223 0.06 17.61 15.64
N ASP A 224 -0.38 17.63 14.39
CA ASP A 224 -1.55 16.86 13.95
C ASP A 224 -1.31 15.34 14.06
N THR A 225 -2.38 14.56 14.26
CA THR A 225 -2.25 13.11 14.49
C THR A 225 -1.70 12.33 13.28
N GLY A 226 -1.95 12.83 12.06
CA GLY A 226 -1.55 12.20 10.80
C GLY A 226 -1.07 13.22 9.78
N ALA A 227 -0.40 12.75 8.74
CA ALA A 227 0.18 13.61 7.71
C ALA A 227 -0.87 14.40 6.92
N ARG A 228 -2.01 13.78 6.58
CA ARG A 228 -3.10 14.49 5.87
C ARG A 228 -3.69 15.59 6.74
N GLY A 229 -3.78 15.37 8.06
CA GLY A 229 -4.17 16.40 9.03
C GLY A 229 -3.23 17.61 9.02
N ALA A 230 -1.92 17.37 9.01
CA ALA A 230 -0.91 18.43 8.90
C ALA A 230 -1.01 19.20 7.58
N THR A 231 -1.23 18.49 6.46
CA THR A 231 -1.52 19.12 5.17
C THR A 231 -2.75 20.02 5.26
N THR A 232 -3.88 19.54 5.79
CA THR A 232 -5.10 20.34 6.00
C THR A 232 -4.85 21.59 6.86
N THR A 233 -4.09 21.45 7.95
CA THR A 233 -3.71 22.58 8.82
C THR A 233 -2.93 23.65 8.05
N PHE A 234 -1.94 23.26 7.25
CA PHE A 234 -1.13 24.22 6.48
C PHE A 234 -1.91 24.87 5.34
N VAL A 235 -2.58 24.02 4.57
CA VAL A 235 -3.13 24.34 3.25
C VAL A 235 -4.53 24.94 3.35
N GLN A 236 -5.43 24.32 4.11
CA GLN A 236 -6.83 24.74 4.20
C GLN A 236 -7.06 25.72 5.34
N ARG A 237 -6.40 25.50 6.51
CA ARG A 237 -6.55 26.38 7.68
C ARG A 237 -5.58 27.56 7.69
N GLY A 238 -4.61 27.59 6.77
CA GLY A 238 -3.67 28.70 6.64
C GLY A 238 -2.70 28.85 7.82
N ILE A 239 -2.44 27.79 8.56
CA ILE A 239 -1.55 27.82 9.74
C ILE A 239 -0.12 27.49 9.30
N GLY A 240 0.86 28.24 9.80
CA GLY A 240 2.29 28.01 9.53
C GLY A 240 2.82 28.68 8.26
N ASP A 241 4.13 28.72 8.11
CA ASP A 241 4.84 29.28 6.95
C ASP A 241 5.38 28.20 6.02
N VAL A 242 5.66 27.02 6.58
CA VAL A 242 6.20 25.85 5.89
C VAL A 242 5.64 24.57 6.48
N LEU A 243 5.33 23.61 5.62
CA LEU A 243 4.97 22.24 6.00
C LEU A 243 6.13 21.30 5.66
N LEU A 244 6.55 20.49 6.65
CA LEU A 244 7.37 19.30 6.39
C LEU A 244 6.47 18.20 5.83
N ALA A 245 6.55 18.00 4.53
CA ALA A 245 5.61 17.19 3.78
C ALA A 245 6.26 15.93 3.24
N TRP A 246 5.49 14.85 3.20
CA TRP A 246 5.71 13.81 2.20
C TRP A 246 5.72 14.45 0.81
N GLU A 247 6.64 14.04 -0.05
CA GLU A 247 6.71 14.55 -1.42
C GLU A 247 5.40 14.36 -2.19
N ASN A 248 4.73 13.21 -2.02
CA ASN A 248 3.46 12.94 -2.66
C ASN A 248 2.34 13.89 -2.21
N GLU A 249 2.29 14.26 -0.91
CA GLU A 249 1.33 15.25 -0.39
C GLU A 249 1.64 16.66 -0.89
N ALA A 250 2.92 17.03 -0.98
CA ALA A 250 3.34 18.33 -1.50
C ALA A 250 2.98 18.48 -2.98
N LEU A 251 3.21 17.44 -3.78
CA LEU A 251 2.83 17.39 -5.19
C LEU A 251 1.31 17.41 -5.37
N LEU A 252 0.57 16.60 -4.59
CA LEU A 252 -0.90 16.58 -4.62
C LEU A 252 -1.47 17.96 -4.28
N ALA A 253 -1.02 18.59 -3.19
CA ALA A 253 -1.48 19.92 -2.79
C ALA A 253 -1.25 20.97 -3.89
N ARG A 254 -0.12 20.88 -4.60
CA ARG A 254 0.21 21.77 -5.71
C ARG A 254 -0.69 21.55 -6.94
N GLU A 255 -1.03 20.30 -7.24
CA GLU A 255 -1.91 19.96 -8.37
C GLU A 255 -3.39 20.29 -8.08
N GLU A 256 -3.91 19.98 -6.88
CA GLU A 256 -5.32 20.20 -6.54
C GLU A 256 -5.66 21.68 -6.26
N LEU A 257 -4.74 22.43 -5.66
CA LEU A 257 -5.04 23.78 -5.16
C LEU A 257 -4.35 24.89 -5.94
N GLY A 258 -3.54 24.51 -6.92
CA GLY A 258 -2.89 25.39 -7.87
C GLY A 258 -1.44 25.68 -7.51
N LYS A 259 -0.59 25.59 -8.55
CA LYS A 259 0.82 26.03 -8.55
C LYS A 259 1.00 27.51 -8.17
N ASP A 260 -0.09 28.28 -8.20
CA ASP A 260 -0.14 29.68 -7.87
C ASP A 260 -0.36 29.97 -6.38
N LYS A 261 -0.52 28.94 -5.53
CA LYS A 261 -0.70 29.10 -4.07
C LYS A 261 0.45 28.54 -3.24
N PHE A 262 1.10 27.49 -3.72
CA PHE A 262 2.15 26.78 -2.99
C PHE A 262 3.34 26.46 -3.88
N GLU A 263 4.51 26.46 -3.27
CA GLU A 263 5.78 26.11 -3.90
C GLU A 263 6.44 24.98 -3.11
N ILE A 264 7.11 24.09 -3.83
CA ILE A 264 7.89 23.01 -3.22
C ILE A 264 9.34 23.49 -3.16
N VAL A 265 9.91 23.49 -1.96
CA VAL A 265 11.33 23.71 -1.73
C VAL A 265 11.98 22.36 -1.42
N VAL A 266 13.00 22.03 -2.20
CA VAL A 266 13.74 20.77 -2.08
C VAL A 266 14.97 21.04 -1.19
N PRO A 267 15.04 20.46 0.02
CA PRO A 267 16.19 20.66 0.89
C PRO A 267 17.45 20.01 0.32
N LYS A 268 18.63 20.42 0.82
CA LYS A 268 19.91 19.90 0.31
C LYS A 268 20.20 18.46 0.70
N LEU A 269 19.52 17.97 1.73
CA LEU A 269 19.54 16.59 2.19
C LEU A 269 18.14 16.23 2.67
N SER A 270 17.69 15.03 2.34
CA SER A 270 16.50 14.43 2.94
C SER A 270 16.72 12.95 3.17
N ILE A 271 15.66 12.23 3.50
CA ILE A 271 15.69 10.80 3.79
C ILE A 271 14.90 10.03 2.73
N LEU A 272 15.41 8.87 2.32
CA LEU A 272 14.66 7.92 1.53
C LEU A 272 13.61 7.29 2.45
N ALA A 273 12.35 7.58 2.18
CA ALA A 273 11.25 7.00 2.92
C ALA A 273 10.68 5.80 2.17
N GLU A 274 10.60 4.67 2.87
CA GLU A 274 10.20 3.36 2.33
C GLU A 274 8.92 2.87 3.05
N PRO A 275 7.72 3.21 2.55
CA PRO A 275 6.47 2.69 3.10
C PRO A 275 6.35 1.18 2.87
N SER A 276 6.22 0.42 3.95
CA SER A 276 6.27 -1.03 3.93
C SER A 276 4.87 -1.65 3.86
N VAL A 277 4.73 -2.73 3.10
CA VAL A 277 3.49 -3.50 2.98
C VAL A 277 3.69 -4.93 3.48
N ALA A 278 2.66 -5.51 4.10
CA ALA A 278 2.72 -6.87 4.59
C ALA A 278 1.36 -7.56 4.61
N LEU A 279 1.41 -8.87 4.45
CA LEU A 279 0.27 -9.76 4.64
C LEU A 279 0.06 -10.00 6.14
N VAL A 280 -1.17 -10.00 6.61
CA VAL A 280 -1.48 -10.30 8.01
C VAL A 280 -1.85 -11.77 8.15
N ASP A 281 -0.82 -12.61 8.30
CA ASP A 281 -0.90 -14.08 8.22
C ASP A 281 -2.09 -14.68 8.97
N LYS A 282 -2.22 -14.34 10.26
CA LYS A 282 -3.29 -14.91 11.11
C LYS A 282 -4.70 -14.54 10.64
N ASN A 283 -4.86 -13.33 10.10
CA ASN A 283 -6.16 -12.83 9.67
C ASN A 283 -6.54 -13.39 8.31
N VAL A 284 -5.61 -13.43 7.36
CA VAL A 284 -5.91 -14.00 6.03
C VAL A 284 -6.15 -15.51 6.07
N ASP A 285 -5.49 -16.22 6.99
CA ASP A 285 -5.75 -17.64 7.24
C ASP A 285 -7.13 -17.83 7.89
N LYS A 286 -7.52 -16.94 8.82
CA LYS A 286 -8.84 -16.93 9.45
C LYS A 286 -9.96 -16.63 8.44
N HIS A 287 -9.74 -15.67 7.54
CA HIS A 287 -10.73 -15.24 6.55
C HIS A 287 -10.76 -16.11 5.29
N GLY A 288 -9.74 -16.94 5.07
CA GLY A 288 -9.58 -17.69 3.82
C GLY A 288 -9.24 -16.81 2.62
N THR A 289 -8.58 -15.67 2.85
CA THR A 289 -8.30 -14.62 1.85
C THR A 289 -6.84 -14.59 1.39
N ARG A 290 -5.97 -15.47 1.90
CA ARG A 290 -4.51 -15.47 1.67
C ARG A 290 -4.12 -15.30 0.21
N GLU A 291 -4.68 -16.11 -0.68
CA GLU A 291 -4.34 -16.09 -2.11
C GLU A 291 -4.58 -14.71 -2.74
N VAL A 292 -5.75 -14.12 -2.48
CA VAL A 292 -6.15 -12.83 -3.05
C VAL A 292 -5.39 -11.68 -2.39
N ALA A 293 -5.14 -11.76 -1.07
CA ALA A 293 -4.38 -10.77 -0.33
C ALA A 293 -2.89 -10.75 -0.74
N GLU A 294 -2.28 -11.92 -0.98
CA GLU A 294 -0.92 -12.01 -1.53
C GLU A 294 -0.87 -11.44 -2.96
N ALA A 295 -1.84 -11.77 -3.80
CA ALA A 295 -1.94 -11.22 -5.14
C ALA A 295 -2.13 -9.70 -5.13
N TYR A 296 -2.94 -9.18 -4.21
CA TYR A 296 -3.11 -7.75 -3.98
C TYR A 296 -1.77 -7.09 -3.68
N LEU A 297 -0.99 -7.58 -2.71
CA LEU A 297 0.32 -6.97 -2.42
C LEU A 297 1.32 -7.09 -3.58
N ARG A 298 1.37 -8.24 -4.26
CA ARG A 298 2.26 -8.44 -5.42
C ARG A 298 1.89 -7.54 -6.59
N TYR A 299 0.62 -7.23 -6.78
CA TYR A 299 0.16 -6.37 -7.87
C TYR A 299 0.62 -4.91 -7.71
N LEU A 300 1.04 -4.48 -6.50
CA LEU A 300 1.70 -3.18 -6.31
C LEU A 300 3.00 -3.06 -7.12
N TYR A 301 3.69 -4.19 -7.35
CA TYR A 301 4.94 -4.27 -8.12
C TYR A 301 4.70 -4.49 -9.62
N ALA A 302 3.46 -4.80 -10.02
CA ALA A 302 3.11 -4.98 -11.43
C ALA A 302 3.18 -3.64 -12.20
N PRO A 303 3.31 -3.65 -13.54
CA PRO A 303 3.40 -2.42 -14.34
C PRO A 303 2.27 -1.42 -14.06
N GLU A 304 1.01 -1.89 -13.95
CA GLU A 304 -0.11 -1.00 -13.64
C GLU A 304 -0.02 -0.42 -12.22
N GLY A 305 0.40 -1.22 -11.22
CA GLY A 305 0.62 -0.76 -9.85
C GLY A 305 1.69 0.33 -9.76
N GLN A 306 2.81 0.14 -10.46
CA GLN A 306 3.92 1.10 -10.52
C GLN A 306 3.55 2.38 -11.27
N LYS A 307 2.77 2.25 -12.36
CA LYS A 307 2.19 3.40 -13.06
C LYS A 307 1.25 4.19 -12.16
N LEU A 308 0.36 3.52 -11.42
CA LEU A 308 -0.54 4.18 -10.48
C LEU A 308 0.22 4.85 -9.32
N ALA A 309 1.30 4.23 -8.83
CA ALA A 309 2.14 4.84 -7.80
C ALA A 309 2.69 6.19 -8.29
N ALA A 310 3.27 6.22 -9.50
CA ALA A 310 3.79 7.46 -10.10
C ALA A 310 2.69 8.51 -10.37
N LYS A 311 1.54 8.09 -10.91
CA LYS A 311 0.37 8.96 -11.13
C LYS A 311 -0.05 9.66 -9.84
N HIS A 312 0.00 8.94 -8.72
CA HIS A 312 -0.34 9.43 -7.38
C HIS A 312 0.88 9.96 -6.62
N PHE A 313 1.92 10.40 -7.34
CA PHE A 313 3.08 11.13 -6.82
C PHE A 313 3.99 10.33 -5.86
N TYR A 314 3.93 9.01 -5.87
CA TYR A 314 4.90 8.14 -5.21
C TYR A 314 6.01 7.76 -6.20
N ARG A 315 7.26 7.66 -5.73
CA ARG A 315 8.40 7.27 -6.58
C ARG A 315 8.36 5.75 -6.79
N PRO A 316 8.03 5.24 -7.98
CA PRO A 316 7.97 3.79 -8.22
C PRO A 316 9.36 3.15 -8.13
N ARG A 317 9.44 1.88 -7.69
CA ARG A 317 10.67 1.08 -7.76
C ARG A 317 11.03 0.71 -9.20
N HIS A 318 10.01 0.54 -10.04
CA HIS A 318 10.13 0.24 -11.47
C HIS A 318 9.63 1.43 -12.31
N PRO A 319 10.41 2.54 -12.40
CA PRO A 319 10.00 3.73 -13.15
C PRO A 319 9.80 3.45 -14.64
N GLU A 320 10.37 2.39 -15.20
CA GLU A 320 10.17 1.97 -16.59
C GLU A 320 8.70 1.68 -16.95
N PHE A 321 7.83 1.45 -15.97
CA PHE A 321 6.39 1.23 -16.17
C PHE A 321 5.54 2.49 -15.99
N ALA A 322 6.11 3.57 -15.46
CA ALA A 322 5.41 4.82 -15.20
C ALA A 322 5.33 5.71 -16.45
N ASP A 323 4.39 6.66 -16.44
CA ASP A 323 4.35 7.72 -17.44
C ASP A 323 5.57 8.65 -17.26
N PRO A 324 6.36 8.92 -18.31
CA PRO A 324 7.47 9.87 -18.23
C PRO A 324 7.07 11.25 -17.69
N ALA A 325 5.84 11.71 -17.94
CA ALA A 325 5.32 12.97 -17.45
C ALA A 325 5.03 12.96 -15.93
N ASP A 326 4.72 11.78 -15.36
CA ASP A 326 4.61 11.60 -13.91
C ASP A 326 6.01 11.61 -13.28
N LEU A 327 6.97 10.90 -13.89
CA LEU A 327 8.36 10.85 -13.41
C LEU A 327 9.04 12.21 -13.40
N ALA A 328 8.76 13.06 -14.40
CA ALA A 328 9.33 14.41 -14.50
C ALA A 328 8.92 15.35 -13.36
N ARG A 329 7.94 14.97 -12.53
CA ARG A 329 7.50 15.76 -11.36
C ARG A 329 8.43 15.58 -10.16
N PHE A 330 9.20 14.51 -10.11
CA PHE A 330 10.08 14.21 -8.98
C PHE A 330 11.40 14.98 -9.10
N PRO A 331 11.69 15.92 -8.19
CA PRO A 331 12.97 16.61 -8.18
C PRO A 331 14.12 15.65 -7.85
N ASP A 332 15.29 15.96 -8.38
CA ASP A 332 16.53 15.39 -7.89
C ASP A 332 16.80 15.88 -6.45
N ILE A 333 17.22 14.97 -5.59
CA ILE A 333 17.39 15.22 -4.17
C ILE A 333 18.39 14.23 -3.57
N LYS A 334 19.29 14.73 -2.73
CA LYS A 334 20.24 13.88 -2.01
C LYS A 334 19.52 13.20 -0.84
N LEU A 335 19.55 11.87 -0.82
CA LEU A 335 18.87 11.06 0.20
C LEU A 335 19.88 10.22 0.99
N VAL A 336 19.66 10.13 2.29
CA VAL A 336 20.22 9.06 3.13
C VAL A 336 19.16 8.00 3.40
N THR A 337 19.57 6.77 3.66
CA THR A 337 18.67 5.71 4.10
C THR A 337 18.57 5.63 5.63
N ILE A 338 17.56 4.93 6.15
CA ILE A 338 17.46 4.67 7.59
C ILE A 338 18.66 3.86 8.09
N GLN A 339 19.18 2.93 7.28
CA GLN A 339 20.31 2.07 7.63
C GLN A 339 21.61 2.86 7.70
N GLU A 340 21.85 3.78 6.75
CA GLU A 340 23.05 4.62 6.74
C GLU A 340 23.08 5.61 7.92
N ALA A 341 21.96 6.27 8.21
CA ALA A 341 21.91 7.36 9.18
C ALA A 341 21.62 6.89 10.63
N PHE A 342 20.91 5.76 10.80
CA PHE A 342 20.43 5.30 12.11
C PHE A 342 20.68 3.81 12.38
N GLY A 343 21.24 3.07 11.42
CA GLY A 343 21.53 1.64 11.52
C GLY A 343 20.31 0.75 11.27
N SER A 344 19.22 0.94 12.02
CA SER A 344 17.96 0.21 11.81
C SER A 344 16.75 0.99 12.33
N TRP A 345 15.57 0.57 11.89
CA TRP A 345 14.30 1.10 12.36
C TRP A 345 14.11 0.89 13.87
N ASP A 346 14.48 -0.28 14.41
CA ASP A 346 14.41 -0.55 15.86
C ASP A 346 15.25 0.42 16.67
N LYS A 347 16.49 0.68 16.25
CA LYS A 347 17.38 1.64 16.93
C LYS A 347 16.81 3.05 16.87
N ALA A 348 16.45 3.49 15.67
CA ALA A 348 15.88 4.82 15.46
C ALA A 348 14.61 5.04 16.30
N GLN A 349 13.72 4.05 16.31
CA GLN A 349 12.47 4.14 17.05
C GLN A 349 12.68 4.09 18.56
N GLN A 350 13.49 3.16 19.06
CA GLN A 350 13.74 3.01 20.49
C GLN A 350 14.45 4.25 21.06
N GLU A 351 15.40 4.81 20.32
CA GLU A 351 16.13 5.99 20.75
C GLU A 351 15.25 7.26 20.69
N HIS A 352 14.64 7.52 19.53
CA HIS A 352 14.01 8.82 19.29
C HIS A 352 12.55 8.88 19.72
N PHE A 353 11.78 7.81 19.55
CA PHE A 353 10.32 7.88 19.54
C PHE A 353 9.61 7.08 20.64
N ALA A 354 10.29 6.12 21.27
CA ALA A 354 9.81 5.45 22.47
C ALA A 354 9.49 6.46 23.59
N ASP A 355 8.69 6.05 24.57
CA ASP A 355 8.35 6.91 25.71
C ASP A 355 9.60 7.22 26.54
N GLY A 356 9.83 8.51 26.81
CA GLY A 356 11.06 9.00 27.43
C GLY A 356 12.24 9.13 26.44
N GLY A 357 12.04 8.79 25.17
CA GLY A 357 13.02 8.91 24.10
C GLY A 357 13.40 10.35 23.78
N VAL A 358 14.29 10.53 22.81
CA VAL A 358 14.88 11.84 22.50
C VAL A 358 13.84 12.88 22.09
N PHE A 359 12.78 12.49 21.35
CA PHE A 359 11.69 13.41 21.01
C PHE A 359 10.99 13.98 22.25
N ASP A 360 10.70 13.15 23.25
CA ASP A 360 10.07 13.59 24.50
C ASP A 360 11.00 14.54 25.28
N GLN A 361 12.30 14.24 25.29
CA GLN A 361 13.31 15.11 25.91
C GLN A 361 13.43 16.46 25.21
N ILE A 362 13.32 16.50 23.87
CA ILE A 362 13.27 17.75 23.10
C ILE A 362 12.03 18.54 23.48
N GLN A 363 10.85 17.90 23.50
CA GLN A 363 9.59 18.55 23.80
C GLN A 363 9.51 19.07 25.24
N ALA A 364 10.13 18.39 26.20
CA ALA A 364 10.19 18.83 27.60
C ALA A 364 11.15 20.01 27.84
N LYS A 365 12.12 20.23 26.94
CA LYS A 365 13.19 21.24 27.10
C LYS A 365 13.10 22.41 26.12
N LYS A 366 12.12 22.41 25.21
CA LYS A 366 12.08 23.36 24.10
C LYS A 366 11.65 24.76 24.51
#